data_AF-A0A9E5FE76-F1
#
_entry.id   AF-A0A9E5FE76-F1
#
_cell.length_a   1.000
_cell.length_b   1.000
_cell.length_c   1.000
_cell.angle_alpha   90.00
_cell.angle_beta   90.00
_cell.angle_gamma   90.00
#
_symmetry.space_group_name_H-M   'P 1'
#
loop_
_entity.id
_entity.type
_entity.pdbx_description
1 polymer ?
#
loop_
_entity_poly.entity_id
_entity_poly.type
_entity_poly.pdbx_seq_one_letter_code
_entity_poly.pdbx_strand_id
1 'polypeptide(L)'
;MIAMPLTDPFIRELERNWFPGTTDAALNHILKLLESASPLLVHGCFTQFPPQGCIATQIAWHHERTTHLSHDAGIVWLDQIAKLSPISSIVLSTWDILGSRDIGLRHALIEQFRGERRRRIRTVRLRRAIPAT
;
A
#
# COMPACT_ATOMS: atom_id res chain seq x y z
N MET A 1 10.19 -20.36 -11.39
CA MET A 1 9.53 -19.67 -10.27
C MET A 1 8.33 -18.95 -10.86
N ILE A 2 7.11 -19.44 -10.62
CA ILE A 2 5.90 -18.90 -11.27
C ILE A 2 5.48 -17.67 -10.49
N ALA A 3 5.53 -16.49 -11.10
CA ALA A 3 4.98 -15.28 -10.52
C ALA A 3 3.48 -15.51 -10.32
N MET A 4 2.97 -15.34 -9.09
CA MET A 4 1.54 -15.44 -8.85
C MET A 4 0.87 -14.27 -9.58
N PRO A 5 -0.01 -14.51 -10.57
CA PRO A 5 -0.71 -13.41 -11.22
C PRO A 5 -1.63 -12.77 -10.18
N LEU A 6 -1.40 -11.50 -9.87
CA LEU A 6 -2.37 -10.73 -9.09
C LEU A 6 -3.69 -10.76 -9.84
N THR A 7 -4.77 -11.04 -9.13
CA THR A 7 -6.10 -11.06 -9.74
C THR A 7 -6.52 -9.64 -10.12
N ASP A 8 -7.33 -9.52 -11.17
CA ASP A 8 -7.91 -8.23 -11.60
C ASP A 8 -8.53 -7.42 -10.44
N PRO A 9 -9.31 -8.03 -9.51
CA PRO A 9 -9.85 -7.32 -8.36
C PRO A 9 -8.79 -6.72 -7.43
N PHE A 10 -7.69 -7.44 -7.20
CA PHE A 10 -6.59 -6.96 -6.35
C PHE A 10 -5.93 -5.71 -6.95
N ILE A 11 -5.61 -5.75 -8.25
CA ILE A 11 -5.00 -4.62 -8.96
C ILE A 11 -5.97 -3.43 -8.97
N ARG A 12 -7.25 -3.68 -9.28
CA ARG A 12 -8.27 -2.62 -9.28
C ARG A 12 -8.44 -1.95 -7.92
N GLU A 13 -8.39 -2.71 -6.83
CA GLU A 13 -8.45 -2.15 -5.49
C GLU A 13 -7.22 -1.27 -5.20
N LEU A 14 -6.01 -1.73 -5.53
CA LEU A 14 -4.80 -0.91 -5.39
C LEU A 14 -4.94 0.43 -6.13
N GLU A 15 -5.36 0.39 -7.40
CA GLU A 15 -5.46 1.57 -8.25
C GLU A 15 -6.55 2.55 -7.81
N ARG A 16 -7.70 2.04 -7.35
CA ARG A 16 -8.88 2.86 -7.05
C ARG A 16 -8.94 3.35 -5.61
N ASN A 17 -8.37 2.61 -4.68
CA ASN A 17 -8.53 2.87 -3.25
C ASN A 17 -7.20 3.17 -2.56
N TRP A 18 -6.20 2.31 -2.76
CA TRP A 18 -4.93 2.45 -2.03
C TRP A 18 -4.09 3.60 -2.56
N PHE A 19 -3.78 3.59 -3.86
CA PHE A 19 -2.88 4.58 -4.45
C PHE A 19 -3.42 6.01 -4.32
N PRO A 20 -4.70 6.32 -4.58
CA PRO A 20 -5.21 7.68 -4.41
C PRO A 20 -5.06 8.21 -2.97
N GLY A 21 -5.16 7.32 -1.97
CA GLY A 21 -5.01 7.64 -0.55
C GLY A 21 -3.59 7.55 0.00
N THR A 22 -2.61 7.15 -0.81
CA THR A 22 -1.21 6.96 -0.36
C THR A 22 -0.36 8.16 -0.75
N THR A 23 0.31 8.81 0.21
CA THR A 23 1.27 9.90 -0.08
C THR A 23 2.56 9.37 -0.71
N ASP A 24 3.35 10.24 -1.33
CA ASP A 24 4.66 9.83 -1.88
C ASP A 24 5.62 9.35 -0.78
N ALA A 25 5.55 9.92 0.42
CA ALA A 25 6.33 9.49 1.57
C ALA A 25 5.96 8.05 1.98
N ALA A 26 4.67 7.77 2.15
CA ALA A 26 4.18 6.43 2.46
C ALA A 26 4.51 5.42 1.34
N LEU A 27 4.34 5.81 0.08
CA LEU A 27 4.66 4.98 -1.09
C LEU A 27 6.15 4.59 -1.14
N ASN A 28 7.05 5.53 -0.85
CA ASN A 28 8.48 5.25 -0.83
C ASN A 28 8.87 4.37 0.36
N HIS A 29 8.26 4.59 1.52
CA HIS A 29 8.52 3.79 2.72
C HIS A 29 8.08 2.33 2.52
N ILE A 30 6.85 2.09 2.05
CA ILE A 30 6.34 0.73 1.85
C ILE A 30 7.14 -0.02 0.78
N LEU A 31 7.58 0.65 -0.28
CA LEU A 31 8.49 0.07 -1.27
C LEU A 31 9.79 -0.42 -0.62
N LYS A 32 10.41 0.41 0.23
CA LYS A 32 11.63 0.03 0.94
C LYS A 32 11.42 -1.21 1.81
N LEU A 33 10.30 -1.28 2.53
CA LEU A 33 9.97 -2.45 3.37
C LEU A 33 9.76 -3.72 2.53
N LEU A 34 9.04 -3.62 1.41
CA LEU A 34 8.80 -4.74 0.50
C LEU A 34 10.10 -5.23 -0.15
N GLU A 35 10.94 -4.31 -0.65
CA GLU A 35 12.21 -4.64 -1.31
C GLU A 35 13.21 -5.31 -0.37
N SER A 36 13.23 -4.90 0.90
CA SER A 36 14.09 -5.47 1.93
C SER A 36 13.51 -6.71 2.63
N ALA A 37 12.30 -7.14 2.26
CA ALA A 37 11.56 -8.18 2.97
C ALA A 37 11.51 -7.93 4.50
N SER A 38 11.29 -6.67 4.88
CA SER A 38 11.49 -6.21 6.25
C SER A 38 10.60 -6.97 7.25
N PRO A 39 11.13 -7.39 8.41
CA PRO A 39 10.31 -7.97 9.48
C PRO A 39 9.34 -6.96 10.11
N LEU A 40 9.54 -5.66 9.87
CA LEU A 40 8.61 -4.61 10.29
C LEU A 40 7.32 -4.60 9.47
N LEU A 41 7.30 -5.25 8.31
CA LEU A 41 6.12 -5.43 7.49
C LEU A 41 5.39 -6.70 7.92
N VAL A 42 4.63 -6.56 9.01
CA VAL A 42 3.92 -7.65 9.66
C VAL A 42 2.78 -8.14 8.77
N HIS A 43 2.51 -9.43 8.77
CA HIS A 43 1.35 -10.03 8.11
C HIS A 43 0.49 -10.79 9.12
N GLY A 44 -0.80 -10.93 8.84
CA GLY A 44 -1.65 -11.92 9.48
C GLY A 44 -2.29 -11.49 10.79
N CYS A 45 -2.89 -10.30 10.85
CA CYS A 45 -3.64 -9.88 12.05
C CYS A 45 -4.74 -8.84 11.80
N PHE A 46 -4.93 -8.26 10.60
CA PHE A 46 -5.83 -7.10 10.44
C PHE A 46 -7.29 -7.39 10.81
N THR A 47 -7.71 -8.63 10.59
CA THR A 47 -9.06 -9.10 10.91
C THR A 47 -9.22 -9.63 12.34
N GLN A 48 -8.13 -9.77 13.12
CA GLN A 48 -8.16 -10.41 14.45
C GLN A 48 -7.73 -9.48 15.59
N PHE A 49 -6.73 -8.62 15.36
CA PHE A 49 -6.22 -7.63 16.32
C PHE A 49 -5.89 -6.34 15.58
N PRO A 50 -5.86 -5.15 16.23
CA PRO A 50 -5.38 -3.93 15.59
C PRO A 50 -3.93 -4.17 15.13
N PRO A 51 -3.68 -4.31 13.82
CA PRO A 51 -2.40 -4.84 13.37
C PRO A 51 -1.38 -3.73 13.36
N GLN A 52 -0.35 -3.89 14.17
CA GLN A 52 0.81 -3.04 14.10
C GLN A 52 1.72 -3.50 12.97
N GLY A 53 2.14 -2.57 12.11
CA GLY A 53 3.18 -2.82 11.12
C GLY A 53 2.76 -3.55 9.84
N CYS A 54 1.49 -3.86 9.62
CA CYS A 54 1.04 -4.35 8.29
C CYS A 54 1.04 -3.23 7.23
N ILE A 55 0.77 -3.56 5.96
CA ILE A 55 0.83 -2.61 4.83
C ILE A 55 0.04 -1.33 5.12
N ALA A 56 -1.24 -1.44 5.52
CA ALA A 56 -2.06 -0.26 5.77
C ALA A 56 -1.55 0.57 6.96
N THR A 57 -1.06 -0.07 8.02
CA THR A 57 -0.49 0.64 9.19
C THR A 57 0.82 1.36 8.83
N GLN A 58 1.69 0.72 8.04
CA GLN A 58 2.93 1.34 7.55
C GLN A 58 2.64 2.53 6.62
N ILE A 59 1.61 2.44 5.79
CA ILE A 59 1.16 3.58 4.99
C ILE A 59 0.61 4.68 5.90
N ALA A 60 -0.23 4.33 6.87
CA ALA A 60 -0.87 5.28 7.78
C ALA A 60 0.15 6.06 8.63
N TRP A 61 1.17 5.40 9.18
CA TRP A 61 2.22 6.06 9.97
C TRP A 61 3.07 7.03 9.15
N HIS A 62 3.16 6.83 7.84
CA HIS A 62 3.88 7.70 6.91
C HIS A 62 2.96 8.61 6.07
N HIS A 63 1.68 8.67 6.43
CA HIS A 63 0.69 9.53 5.81
C HIS A 63 0.43 10.74 6.71
N GLU A 64 0.54 11.96 6.16
CA GLU A 64 0.45 13.23 6.90
C GLU A 64 -0.81 13.37 7.78
N ARG A 65 -1.95 12.88 7.30
CA ARG A 65 -3.23 12.91 8.05
C ARG A 65 -3.36 11.90 9.18
N THR A 66 -2.50 10.89 9.26
CA THR A 66 -2.64 9.77 10.22
C THR A 66 -1.35 9.44 10.97
N THR A 67 -0.25 10.14 10.67
CA THR A 67 1.07 9.92 11.31
C THR A 67 1.08 10.14 12.82
N HIS A 68 0.15 10.95 13.34
CA HIS A 68 -0.02 11.21 14.77
C HIS A 68 -0.79 10.11 15.50
N LEU A 69 -1.41 9.17 14.77
CA LEU A 69 -2.17 8.07 15.33
C LEU A 69 -1.24 6.89 15.64
N SER A 70 -1.57 6.13 16.70
CA SER A 70 -0.76 5.00 17.14
C SER A 70 -1.34 3.68 16.66
N HIS A 71 -2.18 3.04 17.48
CA HIS A 71 -2.63 1.65 17.32
C HIS A 71 -3.71 1.50 16.24
N ASP A 72 -4.52 2.52 16.02
CA ASP A 72 -5.66 2.56 15.11
C ASP A 72 -5.33 3.18 13.75
N ALA A 73 -4.10 3.67 13.56
CA ALA A 73 -3.68 4.42 12.38
C ALA A 73 -4.06 3.71 11.07
N GLY A 74 -3.79 2.40 10.97
CA GLY A 74 -4.12 1.61 9.78
C GLY A 74 -5.63 1.53 9.51
N ILE A 75 -6.44 1.35 10.56
CA ILE A 75 -7.92 1.29 10.44
C ILE A 75 -8.46 2.64 10.00
N VAL A 76 -8.02 3.72 10.66
CA VAL A 76 -8.44 5.08 10.33
C VAL A 76 -8.03 5.45 8.91
N TRP A 77 -6.81 5.09 8.48
CA TRP A 77 -6.38 5.34 7.11
C TRP A 77 -7.23 4.57 6.09
N LEU A 78 -7.52 3.29 6.31
CA LEU A 78 -8.36 2.50 5.42
C LEU A 78 -9.75 3.10 5.27
N ASP A 79 -10.41 3.37 6.38
CA ASP A 79 -11.79 3.85 6.42
C ASP A 79 -11.89 5.29 5.89
N GLN A 80 -11.08 6.19 6.44
CA GLN A 80 -11.24 7.63 6.21
C GLN A 80 -10.52 8.12 4.95
N ILE A 81 -9.45 7.44 4.51
CA ILE A 81 -8.61 7.89 3.40
C ILE A 81 -8.76 6.94 2.19
N ALA A 82 -8.53 5.64 2.37
CA ALA A 82 -8.64 4.67 1.26
C ALA A 82 -10.09 4.29 0.90
N LYS A 83 -11.06 4.66 1.76
CA LYS A 83 -12.48 4.31 1.65
C LYS A 83 -12.70 2.80 1.52
N LEU A 84 -12.00 2.04 2.36
CA LEU A 84 -12.06 0.59 2.45
C LEU A 84 -12.37 0.15 3.88
N SER A 85 -13.09 -0.96 4.01
CA SER A 85 -13.12 -1.72 5.25
C SER A 85 -11.99 -2.75 5.25
N PRO A 86 -11.33 -3.01 6.39
CA PRO A 86 -10.37 -4.09 6.52
C PRO A 86 -10.89 -5.45 6.05
N ILE A 87 -12.17 -5.73 6.32
CA ILE A 87 -12.82 -7.01 5.99
C ILE A 87 -13.04 -7.15 4.48
N SER A 88 -13.32 -6.05 3.78
CA SER A 88 -13.59 -6.06 2.34
C SER A 88 -12.35 -5.90 1.49
N SER A 89 -11.21 -5.53 2.08
CA SER A 89 -9.97 -5.33 1.34
C SER A 89 -9.36 -6.67 0.93
N ILE A 90 -9.36 -6.92 -0.38
CA ILE A 90 -8.71 -8.07 -1.00
C ILE A 90 -7.20 -7.95 -0.83
N VAL A 91 -6.65 -6.74 -0.90
CA VAL A 91 -5.21 -6.49 -0.71
C VAL A 91 -4.77 -6.91 0.70
N LEU A 92 -5.50 -6.49 1.74
CA LEU A 92 -5.20 -6.88 3.11
C LEU A 92 -5.45 -8.36 3.35
N SER A 93 -6.58 -8.89 2.88
CA SER A 93 -6.89 -10.31 3.07
C SER A 93 -5.82 -11.20 2.46
N THR A 94 -5.37 -10.88 1.24
CA THR A 94 -4.30 -11.61 0.55
C THR A 94 -2.96 -11.45 1.29
N TRP A 95 -2.65 -10.23 1.76
CA TRP A 95 -1.44 -9.99 2.54
C TRP A 95 -1.45 -10.74 3.87
N ASP A 96 -2.58 -10.79 4.58
CA ASP A 96 -2.69 -11.47 5.86
C ASP A 96 -2.49 -12.98 5.71
N ILE A 97 -2.96 -13.57 4.61
CA ILE A 97 -2.81 -15.00 4.33
C ILE A 97 -1.38 -15.36 3.91
N LEU A 98 -0.80 -14.62 2.97
CA LEU A 98 0.47 -14.99 2.31
C LEU A 98 1.70 -14.29 2.89
N GLY A 99 1.54 -13.02 3.27
CA GLY A 99 2.55 -12.21 3.92
C GLY A 99 3.81 -11.92 3.11
N SER A 100 4.84 -11.41 3.81
CA SER A 100 6.11 -10.98 3.23
C SER A 100 7.02 -12.13 2.79
N ARG A 101 6.73 -13.35 3.24
CA ARG A 101 7.47 -14.58 2.87
C ARG A 101 7.03 -15.15 1.53
N ASP A 102 5.82 -14.83 1.07
CA ASP A 102 5.41 -15.15 -0.29
C ASP A 102 6.14 -14.26 -1.29
N ILE A 103 7.15 -14.83 -1.95
CA ILE A 103 8.00 -14.14 -2.92
C ILE A 103 7.18 -13.65 -4.11
N GLY A 104 6.16 -14.41 -4.53
CA GLY A 104 5.31 -14.08 -5.68
C GLY A 104 4.48 -12.84 -5.42
N LEU A 105 3.74 -12.83 -4.30
CA LEU A 105 2.96 -11.68 -3.86
C LEU A 105 3.84 -10.45 -3.64
N ARG A 106 4.98 -10.62 -2.94
CA ARG A 106 5.89 -9.52 -2.65
C ARG A 106 6.44 -8.89 -3.93
N HIS A 107 6.89 -9.70 -4.89
CA HIS A 107 7.34 -9.19 -6.19
C HIS A 107 6.23 -8.45 -6.93
N ALA A 108 5.02 -9.00 -6.93
CA ALA A 108 3.91 -8.37 -7.63
C ALA A 108 3.51 -7.03 -7.00
N LEU A 109 3.49 -6.94 -5.66
CA LEU A 109 3.29 -5.69 -4.93
C LEU A 109 4.39 -4.67 -5.25
N ILE A 110 5.67 -5.07 -5.25
CA ILE A 110 6.79 -4.19 -5.62
C ILE A 110 6.56 -3.60 -7.01
N GLU A 111 6.18 -4.41 -7.99
CA GLU A 111 5.94 -3.94 -9.35
C GLU A 111 4.78 -2.94 -9.44
N GLN A 112 3.67 -3.20 -8.74
CA GLN A 112 2.54 -2.27 -8.69
C GLN A 112 2.92 -0.93 -8.04
N PHE A 113 3.57 -0.96 -6.88
CA PHE A 113 3.98 0.26 -6.18
C PHE A 113 5.06 1.05 -6.94
N ARG A 114 6.00 0.37 -7.62
CA ARG A 114 6.96 1.02 -8.53
C ARG A 114 6.27 1.62 -9.74
N GLY A 115 5.28 0.93 -10.31
CA GLY A 115 4.43 1.43 -11.39
C GLY A 115 3.75 2.74 -11.00
N GLU A 116 3.16 2.76 -9.81
CA GLU A 116 2.52 3.96 -9.27
C GLU A 116 3.50 5.12 -9.09
N ARG A 117 4.67 4.86 -8.49
CA ARG A 117 5.72 5.87 -8.33
C ARG A 117 6.14 6.48 -9.66
N ARG A 118 6.36 5.64 -10.69
CA ARG A 118 6.70 6.09 -12.04
C ARG A 118 5.57 6.93 -12.65
N ARG A 119 4.31 6.52 -12.47
CA ARG A 119 3.14 7.26 -12.94
C ARG A 119 3.09 8.67 -12.36
N ARG A 120 3.26 8.83 -11.04
CA ARG A 120 3.26 10.13 -10.36
C ARG A 120 4.38 11.05 -10.83
N ILE A 121 5.61 10.53 -10.93
CA ILE A 121 6.76 11.28 -11.45
C ILE A 121 6.47 11.79 -12.86
N ARG A 122 5.91 10.94 -13.72
CA ARG A 122 5.53 11.33 -15.09
C ARG A 122 4.48 12.44 -15.08
N THR A 123 3.43 12.32 -14.26
CA THR A 123 2.38 13.35 -14.15
C THR A 123 2.93 14.69 -13.68
N VAL A 124 3.80 14.72 -12.66
CA VAL A 124 4.44 15.95 -12.17
C VAL A 124 5.31 16.59 -13.26
N ARG A 125 6.09 15.79 -13.97
CA ARG A 125 6.93 16.27 -15.09
C ARG A 125 6.08 16.90 -16.19
N LEU A 126 4.98 16.24 -16.59
CA LEU A 126 4.07 16.76 -17.60
C LEU A 126 3.41 18.08 -17.16
N ARG A 127 2.96 18.18 -15.90
CA ARG A 127 2.39 19.43 -15.36
C ARG A 127 3.38 20.59 -15.37
N ARG A 128 4.67 20.34 -15.12
CA ARG A 128 5.73 21.36 -15.14
C ARG A 128 6.15 21.78 -16.55
N ALA A 129 5.90 20.94 -17.56
CA ALA A 129 6.29 21.20 -18.95
C ALA A 129 5.24 22.05 -19.71
N ILE A 130 4.05 22.27 -19.14
CA ILE A 130 3.02 23.12 -19.73
C ILE A 130 3.26 24.56 -19.22
N PRO A 131 3.70 25.51 -20.07
CA PRO A 131 3.85 26.90 -19.66
C PRO A 131 2.47 27.51 -19.33
N ALA A 132 2.38 28.22 -18.20
CA ALA A 132 1.19 29.01 -17.87
C ALA A 132 0.98 30.03 -18.99
N THR A 133 -0.17 29.95 -19.67
CA THR A 133 -0.59 30.88 -20.73
C THR A 133 -1.23 32.11 -20.10
#